data_AF-A0A523MG43-F1
#
_entry.id   AF-A0A523MG43-F1
#
_cell.length_a   1.000
_cell.length_b   1.000
_cell.length_c   1.000
_cell.angle_alpha   90.00
_cell.angle_beta   90.00
_cell.angle_gamma   90.00
#
_symmetry.space_group_name_H-M   'P 1'
#
loop_
_entity.id
_entity.type
_entity.pdbx_description
1 polymer ?
#
loop_
_entity_poly.entity_id
_entity_poly.type
_entity_poly.pdbx_seq_one_letter_code
_entity_poly.pdbx_strand_id
1 'polypeptide(L)'
;GHRAALIGTVSMDMINVDLTDVPVANVGDRVILWGGHLPIEEIAVRADTIPYELMCGLSQRVKHRVLETDRPVESRSGSPQQTS
;
A
#
# COMPACT_ATOMS: atom_id res chain seq x y z
N GLY A 1 -7.35 3.57 11.99
CA GLY A 1 -6.32 2.51 12.02
C GLY A 1 -5.20 2.95 12.93
N HIS A 2 -4.44 2.01 13.50
CA HIS A 2 -3.28 2.29 14.35
C HIS A 2 -2.00 2.01 13.56
N ARG A 3 -1.01 2.90 13.67
CA ARG A 3 0.32 2.67 13.07
C ARG A 3 1.10 1.76 14.01
N ALA A 4 1.71 0.72 13.46
CA ALA A 4 2.57 -0.21 14.17
C ALA A 4 3.96 -0.21 13.52
N ALA A 5 5.01 -0.27 14.33
CA ALA A 5 6.37 -0.38 13.84
C ALA A 5 6.68 -1.85 13.50
N LEU A 6 7.54 -2.07 12.51
CA LEU A 6 8.13 -3.39 12.28
C LEU A 6 9.16 -3.67 13.38
N ILE A 7 9.16 -4.90 13.88
CA ILE A 7 10.12 -5.35 14.90
C ILE A 7 10.77 -6.68 14.47
N GLY A 8 12.03 -6.88 14.88
CA GLY A 8 12.80 -8.05 14.49
C GLY A 8 13.17 -8.07 13.01
N THR A 9 13.48 -9.25 12.48
CA THR A 9 13.95 -9.44 11.10
C THR A 9 12.80 -9.77 10.15
N VAL A 10 12.85 -9.21 8.95
CA VAL A 10 11.99 -9.64 7.84
C VAL A 10 12.43 -11.02 7.36
N SER A 11 11.47 -11.94 7.22
CA SER A 11 11.67 -13.27 6.63
C SER A 11 11.08 -13.31 5.22
N MET A 12 11.30 -14.42 4.49
CA MET A 12 10.81 -14.57 3.11
C MET A 12 9.30 -14.36 2.98
N ASP A 13 8.51 -14.83 3.95
CA ASP A 13 7.04 -14.79 3.91
C ASP A 13 6.41 -14.17 5.18
N MET A 14 7.22 -13.62 6.10
CA MET A 14 6.74 -13.14 7.40
C MET A 14 7.44 -11.86 7.85
N ILE A 15 6.66 -10.97 8.46
CA ILE A 15 7.11 -9.77 9.16
C ILE A 15 6.45 -9.73 10.53
N ASN A 16 7.13 -9.13 11.51
CA ASN A 16 6.56 -8.92 12.84
C ASN A 16 6.32 -7.42 13.04
N VAL A 17 5.22 -7.10 13.72
CA VAL A 17 4.83 -5.74 14.07
C VAL A 17 4.65 -5.63 15.57
N ASP A 18 5.02 -4.48 16.12
CA ASP A 18 4.80 -4.17 17.53
C ASP A 18 3.33 -3.78 17.75
N LEU A 19 2.63 -4.56 18.58
CA LEU A 19 1.24 -4.33 18.97
C LEU A 19 1.10 -3.89 20.42
N THR A 20 2.20 -3.55 21.11
CA THR A 20 2.20 -3.12 22.52
C THR A 20 1.19 -2.00 22.78
N ASP A 21 1.08 -1.04 21.85
CA ASP A 21 0.15 0.09 21.93
C ASP A 21 -1.20 -0.14 21.21
N VAL A 22 -1.49 -1.37 20.79
CA VAL A 22 -2.71 -1.73 20.04
C VAL A 22 -3.44 -2.90 20.73
N PRO A 23 -3.99 -2.72 21.94
CA PRO A 23 -4.59 -3.79 22.73
C PRO A 23 -5.87 -4.38 22.12
N VAL A 24 -6.46 -3.70 21.14
CA VAL A 24 -7.68 -4.13 20.43
C VAL A 24 -7.40 -5.03 19.23
N ALA A 25 -6.13 -5.27 18.88
CA ALA A 25 -5.75 -6.09 17.74
C ALA A 25 -5.96 -7.58 18.03
N ASN A 26 -6.60 -8.28 17.09
CA ASN A 26 -6.89 -9.71 17.16
C ASN A 26 -6.36 -10.45 15.93
N VAL A 27 -6.17 -11.77 16.09
CA VAL A 27 -5.81 -12.64 14.97
C VAL A 27 -6.92 -12.61 13.92
N GLY A 28 -6.53 -12.40 12.66
CA GLY A 28 -7.46 -12.28 11.53
C GLY A 28 -7.83 -10.83 11.18
N ASP A 29 -7.44 -9.85 12.00
CA ASP A 29 -7.63 -8.44 11.68
C ASP A 29 -6.86 -8.05 10.42
N ARG A 30 -7.46 -7.13 9.66
CA ARG A 30 -6.85 -6.64 8.42
C ARG A 30 -5.74 -5.65 8.75
N VAL A 31 -4.59 -5.86 8.13
CA VAL A 31 -3.47 -4.92 8.14
C VAL A 31 -3.33 -4.26 6.77
N ILE A 32 -2.82 -3.03 6.77
CA ILE A 32 -2.52 -2.27 5.55
C ILE A 32 -1.01 -2.07 5.52
N LEU A 33 -0.33 -2.61 4.51
CA LEU A 33 1.12 -2.41 4.31
C LEU A 33 1.41 -1.08 3.60
N TRP A 34 0.57 -0.74 2.62
CA TRP A 34 0.50 0.56 1.96
C TRP A 34 -0.84 0.71 1.24
N GLY A 35 -1.20 1.94 0.87
CA GLY A 35 -2.46 2.33 0.26
C GLY A 35 -3.47 2.94 1.24
N GLY A 36 -4.46 3.66 0.70
CA GLY A 36 -5.51 4.32 1.48
C GLY A 36 -4.96 5.34 2.48
N HIS A 37 -4.93 4.97 3.76
CA HIS A 37 -4.45 5.82 4.86
C HIS A 37 -2.93 5.72 5.12
N LEU A 38 -2.21 4.87 4.38
CA LEU A 38 -0.75 4.71 4.48
C LEU A 38 -0.12 4.86 3.09
N PRO A 39 0.26 6.08 2.67
CA PRO A 39 0.79 6.32 1.33
C PRO A 39 2.03 5.47 1.02
N ILE A 40 2.12 4.96 -0.21
CA ILE A 40 3.24 4.12 -0.63
C ILE A 40 4.56 4.91 -0.67
N GLU A 41 4.50 6.22 -0.91
CA GLU A 41 5.62 7.14 -0.89
C GLU A 41 6.30 7.19 0.47
N GLU A 42 5.51 7.15 1.56
CA GLU A 42 6.04 7.12 2.92
C GLU A 42 6.81 5.82 3.17
N ILE A 43 6.29 4.69 2.67
CA ILE A 43 6.93 3.38 2.82
C ILE A 43 8.22 3.30 1.99
N ALA A 44 8.20 3.84 0.78
CA ALA A 44 9.37 3.87 -0.10
C ALA A 44 10.54 4.62 0.57
N VAL A 45 10.27 5.79 1.15
CA VAL A 45 11.28 6.57 1.90
C VAL A 45 11.83 5.78 3.08
N ARG A 46 10.98 5.08 3.84
CA ARG A 46 11.43 4.26 4.98
C ARG A 46 12.22 3.01 4.56
N ALA A 47 11.98 2.51 3.35
CA ALA A 47 12.64 1.35 2.78
C ALA A 47 13.83 1.70 1.86
N ASP A 48 14.23 2.98 1.84
CA ASP A 48 15.33 3.50 1.01
C ASP A 48 15.19 3.16 -0.48
N THR A 49 13.97 3.30 -1.00
CA THR A 49 13.58 2.93 -2.36
C THR A 49 12.57 3.94 -2.92
N ILE A 50 12.06 3.68 -4.13
CA ILE A 50 11.03 4.47 -4.80
C ILE A 50 9.69 3.71 -4.84
N PRO A 51 8.53 4.41 -4.90
CA PRO A 51 7.22 3.78 -4.96
C PRO A 51 7.07 2.74 -6.07
N TYR A 52 7.71 2.97 -7.21
CA TYR A 52 7.66 2.08 -8.37
C TYR A 52 8.29 0.71 -8.07
N GLU A 53 9.41 0.67 -7.35
CA GLU A 53 10.05 -0.59 -6.96
C GLU A 53 9.18 -1.39 -5.99
N LEU A 54 8.49 -0.72 -5.05
CA LEU A 54 7.53 -1.39 -4.18
C LEU A 54 6.32 -1.95 -4.95
N MET A 55 5.81 -1.20 -5.94
CA MET A 55 4.73 -1.67 -6.79
C MET A 55 5.12 -2.86 -7.66
N CYS A 56 6.30 -2.78 -8.30
CA CYS A 56 6.79 -3.82 -9.19
C CYS A 56 7.38 -5.03 -8.45
N GLY A 57 7.79 -4.85 -7.18
CA GLY A 57 8.33 -5.90 -6.32
C GLY A 57 7.29 -6.89 -5.77
N LEU A 58 6.01 -6.70 -6.09
CA LEU A 58 4.96 -7.65 -5.73
C LEU A 58 5.15 -8.97 -6.47
N SER A 59 5.40 -10.04 -5.71
CA SER A 59 5.57 -11.39 -6.28
C SER A 59 4.25 -11.96 -6.80
N GLN A 60 4.34 -12.96 -7.69
CA GLN A 60 3.18 -13.69 -8.22
C GLN A 60 2.34 -14.39 -7.15
N ARG A 61 2.85 -14.55 -5.91
CA ARG A 61 2.11 -15.15 -4.80
C ARG A 61 1.00 -14.23 -4.27
N VAL A 62 1.09 -12.92 -4.54
CA VAL A 62 0.12 -11.93 -4.07
C VAL A 62 -1.14 -11.99 -4.94
N LYS A 63 -2.30 -12.20 -4.30
CA LYS A 63 -3.59 -12.24 -5.01
C LYS A 63 -4.10 -10.83 -5.25
N HIS A 64 -4.27 -10.48 -6.52
CA HIS A 64 -4.89 -9.21 -6.92
C HIS A 64 -6.42 -9.34 -6.93
N ARG A 65 -7.10 -8.36 -6.33
CA ARG A 65 -8.56 -8.21 -6.43
C ARG A 65 -8.86 -6.82 -6.94
N VAL A 66 -9.59 -6.74 -8.05
CA VAL A 66 -10.11 -5.47 -8.57
C VAL A 66 -11.35 -5.14 -7.75
N LEU A 67 -11.34 -3.98 -7.10
CA LEU A 67 -12.49 -3.45 -6.39
C LEU A 67 -13.08 -2.36 -7.27
N GLU A 68 -14.33 -2.53 -7.70
CA GLU A 68 -15.07 -1.46 -8.36
C GLU A 68 -15.24 -0.32 -7.34
N THR A 69 -14.51 0.77 -7.56
CA THR A 69 -14.66 1.98 -6.76
C THR A 69 -15.82 2.78 -7.33
N ASP A 70 -16.83 3.04 -6.50
CA ASP A 70 -18.02 3.81 -6.86
C ASP A 70 -17.77 5.33 -6.97
N ARG A 71 -16.52 5.74 -7.28
CA ARG A 71 -16.19 7.14 -7.58
C ARG A 71 -15.99 7.29 -9.09
N PRO A 72 -16.69 8.23 -9.75
CA PRO A 72 -16.38 8.56 -11.12
C PRO A 72 -14.94 9.07 -11.19
N VAL A 73 -14.11 8.39 -11.97
CA VAL A 73 -12.84 8.97 -12.43
C VAL A 73 -13.23 10.12 -13.34
N GLU A 74 -13.12 11.37 -12.88
CA GLU A 74 -13.33 12.54 -13.73
C GLU A 74 -12.40 12.43 -14.93
N SER A 75 -12.99 12.15 -16.09
CA SER A 75 -12.32 12.14 -17.37
C SER A 75 -11.76 13.53 -17.63
N ARG A 76 -10.44 13.71 -17.50
CA ARG A 76 -9.78 14.88 -18.08
C ARG A 76 -9.88 14.78 -19.60
N SER A 77 -10.90 15.40 -20.16
CA SER A 77 -11.01 15.69 -21.58
C SER A 77 -9.91 16.68 -21.96
N GLY A 78 -8.75 16.17 -22.34
CA GLY A 78 -7.77 16.95 -23.09
C GLY A 78 -8.30 17.14 -24.51
N SER A 79 -8.77 18.33 -24.82
CA SER A 79 -9.13 18.76 -26.17
C SER A 79 -7.91 18.60 -27.10
N PRO A 80 -8.02 17.96 -28.28
CA PRO A 80 -6.98 18.09 -29.29
C PRO A 80 -7.03 19.52 -29.82
N GLN A 81 -5.96 20.29 -29.56
CA GLN A 81 -5.74 21.55 -30.27
C GLN A 81 -5.65 21.26 -31.76
N GLN A 82 -6.59 21.84 -32.49
CA GLN A 82 -6.58 21.98 -33.94
C GLN A 82 -5.36 22.84 -34.30
N THR A 83 -4.40 22.29 -35.04
CA THR A 83 -3.35 23.08 -35.70
C THR A 83 -3.40 22.81 -37.19
N SER A 84 -3.78 23.88 -37.91
CA SER A 84 -3.63 24.28 -39.32
C SER A 84 -3.38 23.25 -40.41
#